data_AF-A0A7I4YHV5-F1
#
_entry.id   AF-A0A7I4YHV5-F1
#
_cell.length_a   1.000
_cell.length_b   1.000
_cell.length_c   1.000
_cell.angle_alpha   90.00
_cell.angle_beta   90.00
_cell.angle_gamma   90.00
#
_symmetry.space_group_name_H-M   'P 1'
#
loop_
_entity.id
_entity.type
_entity.pdbx_description
1 polymer ?
#
loop_
_entity_poly.entity_id
_entity_poly.type
_entity_poly.pdbx_seq_one_letter_code
_entity_poly.pdbx_strand_id
1 'polypeptide(L)'
;AYGGIDIDKRHERLKNLGLKTLGPKAMSEKATVSSKAKTGENIPADKGSITEVNQREGIDEYLFDGDMLLTNEQLAAFENNLGDQTRQKRQIATYAKPWPNKKLFYYFDDTITAENQAYVRKQLKYLSDRTCITFVENATATNRVKVVDGTGCFGAVGMIGGEQTLSLANGCFIVGTVAHEFMHALGAVHMHARHDRDKYIRVNLTNVPAERIQNFNKENNTIIYTPYEYGSVMQYPSSAFATSGHSMVPLTAGYARTMGAQAISFYDIRMINWFYKCNAPCNGLKTTAKCVNGGVPNPRACATCICPNGYGGTLCGQRKAGCGATLAAGTAWKSRNITVGSTATTIVRDAYSMCTDWITVVISVSQNLKQTSFSVS
;
A
#
# COMPACT_ATOMS: atom_id res chain seq x y z
N ALA A 1 6.71 19.54 -11.61
CA ALA A 1 6.06 18.41 -10.92
C ALA A 1 5.45 17.41 -11.90
N TYR A 2 4.35 17.75 -12.59
CA TYR A 2 3.43 16.78 -13.22
C TYR A 2 3.79 16.27 -14.64
N GLY A 3 5.08 16.16 -15.00
CA GLY A 3 5.50 15.47 -16.23
C GLY A 3 4.91 15.99 -17.56
N GLY A 4 4.55 17.28 -17.65
CA GLY A 4 3.91 17.87 -18.83
C GLY A 4 2.38 17.65 -18.94
N ILE A 5 1.75 17.11 -17.90
CA ILE A 5 0.29 16.98 -17.82
C ILE A 5 -0.35 18.35 -17.55
N ASP A 6 -1.34 18.70 -18.37
CA ASP A 6 -2.27 19.81 -18.16
C ASP A 6 -3.19 19.48 -16.97
N ILE A 7 -2.99 20.18 -15.85
CA ILE A 7 -3.65 19.86 -14.58
C ILE A 7 -5.14 20.22 -14.58
N ASP A 8 -5.56 21.26 -15.28
CA ASP A 8 -6.97 21.66 -15.32
C ASP A 8 -7.78 20.66 -16.15
N LYS A 9 -7.26 20.27 -17.32
CA LYS A 9 -7.84 19.17 -18.12
C LYS A 9 -7.80 17.84 -17.37
N ARG A 10 -6.78 17.59 -16.54
CA ARG A 10 -6.69 16.39 -15.70
C ARG A 10 -7.81 16.38 -14.66
N HIS A 11 -8.00 17.47 -13.91
CA HIS A 11 -9.06 17.59 -12.93
C HIS A 11 -10.44 17.41 -13.60
N GLU A 12 -10.70 18.06 -14.74
CA GLU A 12 -11.96 17.87 -15.46
C GLU A 12 -12.21 16.41 -15.85
N ARG A 13 -11.19 15.70 -16.38
CA ARG A 13 -11.29 14.26 -16.68
C ARG A 13 -11.60 13.42 -15.44
N LEU A 14 -10.89 13.63 -14.33
CA LEU A 14 -11.10 12.89 -13.08
C LEU A 14 -12.50 13.15 -12.48
N LYS A 15 -12.99 14.39 -12.54
CA LYS A 15 -14.36 14.74 -12.15
C LYS A 15 -15.41 14.03 -13.03
N ASN A 16 -15.16 13.99 -14.34
CA ASN A 16 -16.01 13.27 -15.30
C ASN A 16 -15.98 11.74 -15.12
N LEU A 17 -14.94 11.17 -14.48
CA LEU A 17 -14.94 9.78 -14.05
C LEU A 17 -15.93 9.53 -12.90
N GLY A 18 -16.00 10.43 -11.91
CA GLY A 18 -16.93 10.32 -10.78
C GLY A 18 -18.40 10.31 -11.23
N LEU A 19 -18.73 11.16 -12.21
CA LEU A 19 -20.04 11.20 -12.86
C LEU A 19 -20.49 9.84 -13.42
N LYS A 20 -19.58 9.12 -14.11
CA LYS A 20 -19.88 7.82 -14.74
C LYS A 20 -20.15 6.72 -13.71
N THR A 21 -19.59 6.82 -12.51
CA THR A 21 -19.68 5.77 -11.47
C THR A 21 -20.96 5.85 -10.63
N LEU A 22 -21.50 7.05 -10.40
CA LEU A 22 -22.78 7.24 -9.71
C LEU A 22 -23.99 7.40 -10.64
N GLY A 23 -23.76 7.82 -11.87
CA GLY A 23 -24.80 8.37 -12.75
C GLY A 23 -25.19 9.81 -12.38
N PRO A 24 -25.76 10.59 -13.32
CA PRO A 24 -25.89 12.03 -13.17
C PRO A 24 -26.75 12.47 -11.97
N LYS A 25 -27.87 11.76 -11.73
CA LYS A 25 -28.86 12.12 -10.70
C LYS A 25 -28.30 12.04 -9.27
N ALA A 26 -27.60 10.96 -8.96
CA ALA A 26 -26.96 10.78 -7.65
C ALA A 26 -25.78 11.74 -7.42
N MET A 27 -25.20 12.33 -8.48
CA MET A 27 -24.18 13.37 -8.32
C MET A 27 -24.78 14.76 -8.12
N SER A 28 -25.91 15.11 -8.76
CA SER A 28 -26.63 16.36 -8.47
C SER A 28 -27.12 16.45 -7.01
N GLU A 29 -27.53 15.32 -6.43
CA GLU A 29 -27.93 15.23 -5.02
C GLU A 29 -26.74 15.37 -4.04
N LYS A 30 -25.49 15.25 -4.53
CA LYS A 30 -24.25 15.36 -3.75
C LYS A 30 -23.51 16.68 -3.91
N ALA A 31 -23.81 17.47 -4.94
CA ALA A 31 -23.18 18.77 -5.17
C ALA A 31 -23.46 19.81 -4.07
N THR A 32 -24.37 19.50 -3.13
CA THR A 32 -24.70 20.27 -1.93
C THR A 32 -23.84 19.91 -0.70
N VAL A 33 -23.04 18.84 -0.75
CA VAL A 33 -22.06 18.52 0.30
C VAL A 33 -20.82 19.40 0.10
N SER A 34 -20.45 20.18 1.12
CA SER A 34 -19.28 21.08 1.03
C SER A 34 -17.99 20.30 0.74
N SER A 35 -17.21 20.77 -0.25
CA SER A 35 -15.89 20.23 -0.61
C SER A 35 -14.83 20.41 0.49
N LYS A 36 -15.12 21.18 1.54
CA LYS A 36 -14.33 21.18 2.78
C LYS A 36 -14.57 19.89 3.55
N ALA A 37 -13.96 18.80 3.08
CA ALA A 37 -13.66 17.67 3.94
C ALA A 37 -12.91 18.16 5.19
N LYS A 38 -13.12 17.49 6.33
CA LYS A 38 -12.25 17.71 7.49
C LYS A 38 -10.85 17.22 7.12
N THR A 39 -9.95 18.14 6.75
CA THR A 39 -8.54 17.97 7.10
C THR A 39 -8.54 17.72 8.61
N GLY A 40 -8.12 16.53 9.02
CA GLY A 40 -8.39 16.03 10.37
C GLY A 40 -7.99 17.05 11.44
N GLU A 41 -8.97 17.55 12.20
CA GLU A 41 -8.73 18.57 13.21
C GLU A 41 -7.64 18.07 14.17
N ASN A 42 -6.52 18.81 14.20
CA ASN A 42 -5.32 18.50 14.98
C ASN A 42 -4.44 17.31 14.53
N ILE A 43 -4.46 16.90 13.25
CA ILE A 43 -3.36 16.06 12.71
C ILE A 43 -2.15 16.96 12.39
N PRO A 44 -0.99 16.79 13.05
CA PRO A 44 0.23 17.56 12.78
C PRO A 44 0.65 17.52 11.31
N ALA A 45 1.36 18.54 10.84
CA ALA A 45 1.77 18.63 9.43
C ALA A 45 2.78 17.53 9.01
N ASP A 46 3.52 16.98 9.97
CA ASP A 46 4.43 15.85 9.81
C ASP A 46 3.73 14.47 9.85
N LYS A 47 2.38 14.43 9.91
CA LYS A 47 1.60 13.20 10.12
C LYS A 47 0.34 13.14 9.25
N GLY A 48 -0.07 11.91 8.95
CA GLY A 48 -1.32 11.59 8.26
C GLY A 48 -1.21 10.32 7.42
N SER A 49 -2.30 9.93 6.77
CA SER A 49 -2.26 9.08 5.57
C SER A 49 -1.87 9.91 4.33
N ILE A 50 -1.47 9.24 3.25
CA ILE A 50 -1.21 9.87 1.94
C ILE A 50 -2.41 10.71 1.49
N THR A 51 -3.63 10.16 1.63
CA THR A 51 -4.87 10.88 1.29
C THR A 51 -5.03 12.19 2.10
N GLU A 52 -4.72 12.17 3.41
CA GLU A 52 -4.83 13.37 4.27
C GLU A 52 -3.76 14.42 3.94
N VAL A 53 -2.55 14.00 3.59
CA VAL A 53 -1.48 14.90 3.14
C VAL A 53 -1.88 15.52 1.79
N ASN A 54 -2.26 14.73 0.81
CA ASN A 54 -2.60 15.22 -0.54
C ASN A 54 -3.86 16.10 -0.56
N GLN A 55 -4.82 15.84 0.34
CA GLN A 55 -5.98 16.72 0.57
C GLN A 55 -5.57 18.06 1.21
N ARG A 56 -4.63 18.05 2.18
CA ARG A 56 -4.13 19.27 2.84
C ARG A 56 -3.39 20.17 1.87
N GLU A 57 -2.61 19.57 0.98
CA GLU A 57 -1.87 20.24 -0.08
C GLU A 57 -2.73 20.58 -1.32
N GLY A 58 -4.00 20.17 -1.36
CA GLY A 58 -4.93 20.47 -2.44
C GLY A 58 -4.63 19.79 -3.77
N ILE A 59 -3.89 18.68 -3.78
CA ILE A 59 -3.49 17.97 -5.01
C ILE A 59 -4.31 16.70 -5.29
N ASP A 60 -5.12 16.23 -4.34
CA ASP A 60 -5.85 14.95 -4.45
C ASP A 60 -6.91 14.92 -5.57
N GLU A 61 -7.43 16.07 -5.97
CA GLU A 61 -8.39 16.22 -7.08
C GLU A 61 -7.72 16.16 -8.47
N TYR A 62 -6.39 16.25 -8.54
CA TYR A 62 -5.58 16.21 -9.77
C TYR A 62 -4.89 14.86 -10.00
N LEU A 63 -4.88 13.99 -8.98
CA LEU A 63 -4.23 12.69 -8.98
C LEU A 63 -5.28 11.58 -9.11
N PHE A 64 -4.99 10.56 -9.92
CA PHE A 64 -5.88 9.42 -10.03
C PHE A 64 -5.77 8.59 -8.74
N ASP A 65 -6.92 8.20 -8.17
CA ASP A 65 -6.99 7.69 -6.80
C ASP A 65 -6.11 8.52 -5.82
N GLY A 66 -6.16 9.85 -5.91
CA GLY A 66 -5.53 10.77 -4.95
C GLY A 66 -3.99 10.80 -4.85
N ASP A 67 -3.25 9.80 -5.35
CA ASP A 67 -1.77 9.71 -5.28
C ASP A 67 -1.10 9.12 -6.55
N MET A 68 -1.87 8.64 -7.55
CA MET A 68 -1.31 8.10 -8.78
C MET A 68 -1.28 9.14 -9.92
N LEU A 69 -0.07 9.52 -10.34
CA LEU A 69 0.15 10.37 -11.51
C LEU A 69 0.16 9.53 -12.80
N LEU A 70 -1.02 9.11 -13.27
CA LEU A 70 -1.17 8.41 -14.55
C LEU A 70 -0.78 9.28 -15.75
N THR A 71 -0.20 8.67 -16.78
CA THR A 71 -0.06 9.34 -18.10
C THR A 71 -1.42 9.53 -18.77
N ASN A 72 -1.49 10.34 -19.83
CA ASN A 72 -2.75 10.54 -20.56
C ASN A 72 -3.25 9.27 -21.25
N GLU A 73 -2.32 8.41 -21.69
CA GLU A 73 -2.59 7.10 -22.30
C GLU A 73 -3.06 6.09 -21.25
N GLN A 74 -2.45 6.08 -20.06
CA GLN A 74 -2.90 5.25 -18.94
C GLN A 74 -4.32 5.64 -18.50
N LEU A 75 -4.60 6.94 -18.34
CA LEU A 75 -5.92 7.44 -17.97
C LEU A 75 -6.97 7.18 -19.07
N ALA A 76 -6.60 7.32 -20.36
CA ALA A 76 -7.49 6.97 -21.47
C ALA A 76 -7.76 5.46 -21.55
N ALA A 77 -6.75 4.63 -21.28
CA ALA A 77 -6.94 3.19 -21.16
C ALA A 77 -7.89 2.83 -20.01
N PHE A 78 -7.78 3.50 -18.85
CA PHE A 78 -8.73 3.33 -17.75
C PHE A 78 -10.16 3.76 -18.16
N GLU A 79 -10.30 4.96 -18.72
CA GLU A 79 -11.58 5.53 -19.18
C GLU A 79 -12.33 4.61 -20.15
N ASN A 80 -11.61 3.98 -21.10
CA ASN A 80 -12.18 3.09 -22.10
C ASN A 80 -12.65 1.73 -21.53
N ASN A 81 -12.23 1.35 -20.33
CA ASN A 81 -12.57 0.07 -19.69
C ASN A 81 -13.60 0.22 -18.55
N LEU A 82 -14.16 1.41 -18.37
CA LEU A 82 -15.25 1.66 -17.43
C LEU A 82 -16.56 1.06 -17.96
N GLY A 83 -17.12 0.14 -17.18
CA GLY A 83 -18.38 -0.53 -17.50
C GLY A 83 -18.23 -1.84 -18.29
N ASP A 84 -17.08 -2.12 -18.90
CA ASP A 84 -16.85 -3.39 -19.56
C ASP A 84 -16.71 -4.53 -18.53
N GLN A 85 -17.66 -5.47 -18.55
CA GLN A 85 -17.70 -6.65 -17.68
C GLN A 85 -17.04 -7.89 -18.31
N THR A 86 -16.41 -7.78 -19.49
CA THR A 86 -15.81 -8.91 -20.21
C THR A 86 -14.48 -9.37 -19.57
N ARG A 87 -14.62 -10.13 -18.47
CA ARG A 87 -13.62 -10.93 -17.75
C ARG A 87 -12.14 -10.65 -18.07
N GLN A 88 -11.50 -9.91 -17.17
CA GLN A 88 -10.11 -10.13 -16.80
C GLN A 88 -10.00 -10.14 -15.24
N LYS A 89 -9.35 -11.15 -14.63
CA LYS A 89 -9.35 -11.45 -13.16
C LYS A 89 -8.16 -10.86 -12.36
N ARG A 90 -8.24 -9.64 -11.80
CA ARG A 90 -7.09 -8.70 -11.82
C ARG A 90 -6.85 -7.76 -10.53
N GLN A 91 -5.56 -7.47 -10.13
CA GLN A 91 -4.95 -6.67 -8.97
C GLN A 91 -3.72 -5.70 -9.25
N ILE A 92 -2.77 -5.94 -10.19
CA ILE A 92 -1.79 -4.92 -10.72
C ILE A 92 -2.14 -4.34 -12.10
N ALA A 93 -2.21 -3.01 -12.31
CA ALA A 93 -2.68 -2.40 -13.56
C ALA A 93 -2.06 -2.96 -14.86
N THR A 94 -2.88 -3.37 -15.84
CA THR A 94 -2.38 -3.86 -17.15
C THR A 94 -1.63 -2.79 -17.95
N TYR A 95 -1.92 -1.51 -17.70
CA TYR A 95 -1.22 -0.37 -18.29
C TYR A 95 0.13 -0.06 -17.60
N ALA A 96 0.43 -0.70 -16.47
CA ALA A 96 1.71 -0.54 -15.77
C ALA A 96 2.82 -1.35 -16.46
N LYS A 97 3.75 -0.66 -17.12
CA LYS A 97 4.93 -1.31 -17.72
C LYS A 97 5.92 -1.69 -16.61
N PRO A 98 6.34 -2.95 -16.47
CA PRO A 98 7.34 -3.35 -15.48
C PRO A 98 8.71 -2.79 -15.86
N TRP A 99 9.53 -2.46 -14.86
CA TRP A 99 10.90 -2.01 -15.08
C TRP A 99 11.77 -3.09 -15.75
N PRO A 100 12.44 -2.80 -16.89
CA PRO A 100 13.31 -3.74 -17.59
C PRO A 100 14.39 -4.32 -16.69
N ASN A 101 14.74 -5.59 -16.92
CA ASN A 101 15.77 -6.31 -16.16
C ASN A 101 15.55 -6.34 -14.63
N LYS A 102 14.33 -6.04 -14.15
CA LYS A 102 13.98 -5.91 -12.72
C LYS A 102 14.83 -4.81 -12.02
N LYS A 103 15.23 -3.77 -12.77
CA LYS A 103 16.03 -2.64 -12.29
C LYS A 103 15.22 -1.34 -12.36
N LEU A 104 14.88 -0.79 -11.20
CA LEU A 104 14.36 0.57 -11.08
C LEU A 104 15.54 1.50 -10.85
N PHE A 105 15.80 2.41 -11.79
CA PHE A 105 16.79 3.47 -11.58
C PHE A 105 16.11 4.66 -10.91
N TYR A 106 16.80 5.30 -9.97
CA TYR A 106 16.30 6.50 -9.29
C TYR A 106 17.43 7.46 -8.97
N TYR A 107 17.11 8.70 -8.61
CA TYR A 107 18.04 9.62 -7.97
C TYR A 107 17.29 10.63 -7.10
N PHE A 108 18.02 11.33 -6.24
CA PHE A 108 17.49 12.40 -5.41
C PHE A 108 17.75 13.76 -6.07
N ASP A 109 16.74 14.60 -6.08
CA ASP A 109 16.90 16.04 -6.31
C ASP A 109 17.53 16.71 -5.08
N ASP A 110 18.16 17.87 -5.28
CA ASP A 110 18.83 18.63 -4.21
C ASP A 110 17.87 19.08 -3.10
N THR A 111 16.56 19.08 -3.37
CA THR A 111 15.50 19.28 -2.37
C THR A 111 15.44 18.19 -1.28
N ILE A 112 15.92 16.96 -1.53
CA ILE A 112 15.87 15.87 -0.54
C ILE A 112 17.11 15.92 0.38
N THR A 113 16.88 16.22 1.66
CA THR A 113 17.93 16.23 2.71
C THR A 113 18.66 14.89 2.84
N ALA A 114 19.94 14.91 3.23
CA ALA A 114 20.77 13.69 3.34
C ALA A 114 20.17 12.61 4.27
N GLU A 115 19.47 13.02 5.34
CA GLU A 115 18.73 12.13 6.23
C GLU A 115 17.58 11.43 5.49
N ASN A 116 16.76 12.19 4.77
CA ASN A 116 15.66 11.66 3.96
C ASN A 116 16.17 10.76 2.81
N GLN A 117 17.30 11.08 2.18
CA GLN A 117 17.93 10.19 1.21
C GLN A 117 18.35 8.85 1.85
N ALA A 118 19.01 8.90 3.01
CA ALA A 118 19.41 7.70 3.75
C ALA A 118 18.19 6.85 4.16
N TYR A 119 17.10 7.49 4.55
CA TYR A 119 15.84 6.81 4.86
C TYR A 119 15.22 6.12 3.65
N VAL A 120 15.09 6.82 2.51
CA VAL A 120 14.57 6.23 1.27
C VAL A 120 15.43 5.04 0.85
N ARG A 121 16.76 5.17 0.82
CA ARG A 121 17.70 4.06 0.54
C ARG A 121 17.43 2.84 1.45
N LYS A 122 17.12 3.07 2.72
CA LYS A 122 16.76 2.03 3.71
C LYS A 122 15.47 1.28 3.33
N GLN A 123 14.44 1.99 2.87
CA GLN A 123 13.17 1.40 2.42
C GLN A 123 13.32 0.63 1.09
N LEU A 124 14.07 1.19 0.15
CA LEU A 124 14.41 0.51 -1.11
C LEU A 124 15.20 -0.79 -0.84
N LYS A 125 16.11 -0.78 0.12
CA LYS A 125 16.78 -2.00 0.59
C LYS A 125 15.80 -3.01 1.20
N TYR A 126 14.85 -2.59 2.04
CA TYR A 126 13.84 -3.49 2.61
C TYR A 126 13.05 -4.23 1.52
N LEU A 127 12.60 -3.51 0.49
CA LEU A 127 11.91 -4.07 -0.68
C LEU A 127 12.85 -4.97 -1.52
N SER A 128 14.09 -4.55 -1.75
CA SER A 128 15.06 -5.31 -2.53
C SER A 128 15.43 -6.63 -1.86
N ASP A 129 15.69 -6.66 -0.55
CA ASP A 129 16.05 -7.86 0.20
C ASP A 129 14.96 -8.97 0.19
N ARG A 130 13.74 -8.61 -0.21
CA ARG A 130 12.55 -9.49 -0.24
C ARG A 130 11.99 -9.69 -1.65
N THR A 131 12.61 -9.10 -2.67
CA THR A 131 12.16 -9.22 -4.05
C THR A 131 13.33 -9.39 -5.02
N CYS A 132 13.04 -9.75 -6.27
CA CYS A 132 14.06 -9.73 -7.32
C CYS A 132 14.32 -8.31 -7.90
N ILE A 133 13.68 -7.26 -7.35
CA ILE A 133 13.87 -5.87 -7.78
C ILE A 133 15.20 -5.33 -7.25
N THR A 134 15.99 -4.72 -8.12
CA THR A 134 17.18 -3.96 -7.75
C THR A 134 16.88 -2.48 -7.94
N PHE A 135 17.04 -1.69 -6.89
CA PHE A 135 17.01 -0.23 -6.98
C PHE A 135 18.44 0.26 -7.21
N VAL A 136 18.64 1.12 -8.20
CA VAL A 136 19.97 1.61 -8.61
C VAL A 136 19.96 3.13 -8.63
N GLU A 137 20.79 3.74 -7.80
CA GLU A 137 20.94 5.20 -7.78
C GLU A 137 21.76 5.64 -9.00
N ASN A 138 21.13 6.33 -9.95
CA ASN A 138 21.74 6.78 -11.19
C ASN A 138 20.94 7.93 -11.84
N ALA A 139 21.47 9.16 -11.72
CA ALA A 139 20.88 10.37 -12.31
C ALA A 139 20.99 10.44 -13.85
N THR A 140 21.84 9.65 -14.50
CA THR A 140 22.03 9.66 -15.97
C THR A 140 21.28 8.54 -16.70
N ALA A 141 20.66 7.60 -15.99
CA ALA A 141 19.87 6.53 -16.60
C ALA A 141 18.67 7.10 -17.38
N THR A 142 18.46 6.66 -18.63
CA THR A 142 17.42 7.19 -19.53
C THR A 142 16.02 7.08 -18.93
N ASN A 143 15.67 5.91 -18.38
CA ASN A 143 14.44 5.69 -17.64
C ASN A 143 14.78 5.69 -16.16
N ARG A 144 14.25 6.64 -15.38
CA ARG A 144 14.58 6.79 -13.95
C ARG A 144 13.49 7.52 -13.16
N VAL A 145 13.41 7.25 -11.86
CA VAL A 145 12.58 8.01 -10.91
C VAL A 145 13.39 9.19 -10.35
N LYS A 146 12.85 10.39 -10.43
CA LYS A 146 13.36 11.58 -9.73
C LYS A 146 12.59 11.74 -8.41
N VAL A 147 13.27 11.56 -7.28
CA VAL A 147 12.69 11.76 -5.94
C VAL A 147 12.85 13.23 -5.54
N VAL A 148 11.76 13.90 -5.18
CA VAL A 148 11.73 15.35 -4.86
C VAL A 148 11.00 15.62 -3.55
N ASP A 149 11.44 16.63 -2.78
CA ASP A 149 10.64 17.22 -1.71
C ASP A 149 9.67 18.21 -2.39
N GLY A 150 8.51 17.68 -2.76
CA GLY A 150 7.53 18.34 -3.61
C GLY A 150 6.26 18.70 -2.86
N THR A 151 5.13 18.56 -3.54
CA THR A 151 3.79 18.75 -2.96
C THR A 151 3.19 17.37 -2.72
N GLY A 152 2.81 17.08 -1.48
CA GLY A 152 2.27 15.78 -1.07
C GLY A 152 3.11 14.54 -1.41
N CYS A 153 2.48 13.37 -1.33
CA CYS A 153 3.07 12.06 -1.63
C CYS A 153 2.40 11.49 -2.88
N PHE A 154 3.13 11.33 -3.98
CA PHE A 154 2.57 10.77 -5.21
C PHE A 154 3.63 10.22 -6.17
N GLY A 155 3.23 9.31 -7.05
CA GLY A 155 4.12 8.71 -8.05
C GLY A 155 3.40 8.25 -9.32
N ALA A 156 4.17 8.04 -10.40
CA ALA A 156 3.66 7.42 -11.62
C ALA A 156 3.57 5.89 -11.47
N VAL A 157 2.60 5.27 -12.15
CA VAL A 157 2.34 3.81 -12.03
C VAL A 157 3.13 3.02 -13.07
N GLY A 158 4.12 2.26 -12.60
CA GLY A 158 5.08 1.53 -13.44
C GLY A 158 6.13 2.45 -14.08
N MET A 159 6.88 1.92 -15.05
CA MET A 159 7.84 2.68 -15.85
C MET A 159 7.12 3.40 -17.00
N ILE A 160 6.96 4.72 -16.92
CA ILE A 160 6.31 5.49 -18.00
C ILE A 160 7.27 5.78 -19.18
N GLY A 161 8.58 5.79 -18.92
CA GLY A 161 9.64 6.11 -19.87
C GLY A 161 10.19 7.51 -19.65
N GLY A 162 11.50 7.70 -19.87
CA GLY A 162 12.19 8.93 -19.50
C GLY A 162 12.34 9.12 -17.99
N GLU A 163 12.50 10.36 -17.56
CA GLU A 163 12.47 10.73 -16.14
C GLU A 163 11.02 10.88 -15.65
N GLN A 164 10.68 10.21 -14.55
CA GLN A 164 9.37 10.30 -13.90
C GLN A 164 9.51 10.79 -12.45
N THR A 165 8.73 11.80 -12.06
CA THR A 165 8.75 12.36 -10.69
C THR A 165 8.08 11.41 -9.70
N LEU A 166 8.64 11.32 -8.49
CA LEU A 166 8.02 10.76 -7.29
C LEU A 166 8.17 11.82 -6.19
N SER A 167 7.05 12.36 -5.72
CA SER A 167 7.00 13.39 -4.68
C SER A 167 6.96 12.76 -3.30
N LEU A 168 7.82 13.22 -2.41
CA LEU A 168 7.80 12.91 -0.98
C LEU A 168 7.96 14.22 -0.20
N ALA A 169 6.84 14.94 -0.02
CA ALA A 169 6.80 16.13 0.82
C ALA A 169 7.07 15.82 2.31
N ASN A 170 7.17 16.86 3.14
CA ASN A 170 7.09 16.71 4.59
C ASN A 170 5.83 15.90 5.00
N GLY A 171 5.97 15.01 5.98
CA GLY A 171 4.95 14.01 6.34
C GLY A 171 4.94 12.74 5.48
N CYS A 172 5.56 12.72 4.29
CA CYS A 172 5.66 11.53 3.44
C CYS A 172 6.80 10.58 3.83
N PHE A 173 7.74 11.01 4.68
CA PHE A 173 8.88 10.19 5.13
C PHE A 173 8.50 9.16 6.23
N ILE A 174 7.43 8.41 5.97
CA ILE A 174 6.94 7.30 6.80
C ILE A 174 7.26 5.98 6.08
N VAL A 175 7.59 4.93 6.84
CA VAL A 175 8.04 3.62 6.32
C VAL A 175 7.05 3.07 5.28
N GLY A 176 5.76 3.13 5.58
CA GLY A 176 4.69 2.75 4.65
C GLY A 176 4.65 3.63 3.41
N THR A 177 4.59 4.95 3.60
CA THR A 177 4.42 5.92 2.51
C THR A 177 5.55 5.84 1.48
N VAL A 178 6.81 5.83 1.89
CA VAL A 178 7.93 5.67 0.95
C VAL A 178 7.82 4.34 0.19
N ALA A 179 7.44 3.25 0.86
CA ALA A 179 7.26 1.96 0.20
C ALA A 179 6.03 1.93 -0.74
N HIS A 180 4.97 2.67 -0.41
CA HIS A 180 3.75 2.83 -1.19
C HIS A 180 4.06 3.51 -2.54
N GLU A 181 4.72 4.67 -2.51
CA GLU A 181 5.09 5.39 -3.74
C GLU A 181 6.04 4.60 -4.64
N PHE A 182 7.02 3.90 -4.04
CA PHE A 182 7.89 3.03 -4.82
C PHE A 182 7.20 1.74 -5.28
N MET A 183 6.14 1.29 -4.62
CA MET A 183 5.28 0.21 -5.11
C MET A 183 4.42 0.69 -6.29
N HIS A 184 3.90 1.92 -6.28
CA HIS A 184 3.29 2.54 -7.48
C HIS A 184 4.30 2.62 -8.63
N ALA A 185 5.51 3.13 -8.38
CA ALA A 185 6.57 3.15 -9.39
C ALA A 185 6.90 1.75 -9.94
N LEU A 186 6.74 0.69 -9.15
CA LEU A 186 6.87 -0.70 -9.60
C LEU A 186 5.63 -1.27 -10.33
N GLY A 187 4.49 -0.59 -10.30
CA GLY A 187 3.25 -0.95 -11.00
C GLY A 187 2.10 -1.40 -10.09
N ALA A 188 2.23 -1.32 -8.77
CA ALA A 188 1.12 -1.55 -7.86
C ALA A 188 0.06 -0.44 -7.98
N VAL A 189 -1.20 -0.80 -7.73
CA VAL A 189 -2.32 0.12 -7.52
C VAL A 189 -2.98 -0.23 -6.20
N HIS A 190 -3.94 0.57 -5.74
CA HIS A 190 -4.53 0.35 -4.42
C HIS A 190 -5.35 -0.93 -4.31
N MET A 191 -5.32 -1.52 -3.12
CA MET A 191 -6.04 -2.75 -2.79
C MET A 191 -7.56 -2.55 -2.83
N HIS A 192 -8.08 -1.35 -2.48
CA HIS A 192 -9.50 -1.04 -2.58
C HIS A 192 -9.95 -0.76 -4.03
N ALA A 193 -9.05 -0.59 -4.99
CA ALA A 193 -9.43 -0.47 -6.39
C ALA A 193 -9.76 -1.84 -7.01
N ARG A 194 -9.40 -2.97 -6.38
CA ARG A 194 -9.62 -4.32 -6.93
C ARG A 194 -11.07 -4.57 -7.35
N HIS A 195 -11.25 -5.21 -8.51
CA HIS A 195 -12.59 -5.57 -9.02
C HIS A 195 -13.39 -6.48 -8.07
N ASP A 196 -12.72 -7.26 -7.21
CA ASP A 196 -13.33 -8.21 -6.26
C ASP A 196 -13.50 -7.66 -4.83
N ARG A 197 -13.16 -6.38 -4.58
CA ARG A 197 -13.19 -5.75 -3.26
C ARG A 197 -14.53 -5.88 -2.52
N ASP A 198 -15.64 -5.89 -3.25
CA ASP A 198 -17.00 -5.82 -2.67
C ASP A 198 -17.38 -7.13 -1.94
N LYS A 199 -16.54 -8.16 -2.05
CA LYS A 199 -16.58 -9.39 -1.23
C LYS A 199 -15.93 -9.24 0.15
N TYR A 200 -15.20 -8.15 0.37
CA TYR A 200 -14.33 -7.95 1.54
C TYR A 200 -14.63 -6.63 2.26
N ILE A 201 -14.94 -5.56 1.52
CA ILE A 201 -15.32 -4.24 2.04
C ILE A 201 -16.66 -3.79 1.46
N ARG A 202 -17.38 -2.96 2.22
CA ARG A 202 -18.49 -2.12 1.73
C ARG A 202 -17.97 -0.70 1.56
N VAL A 203 -18.06 -0.16 0.35
CA VAL A 203 -17.84 1.27 0.11
C VAL A 203 -19.14 2.01 0.44
N ASN A 204 -19.07 3.01 1.31
CA ASN A 204 -20.15 3.92 1.66
C ASN A 204 -19.79 5.33 1.20
N LEU A 205 -20.33 5.74 0.05
CA LEU A 205 -20.02 7.04 -0.51
C LEU A 205 -20.80 8.19 0.14
N THR A 206 -21.77 7.98 1.03
CA THR A 206 -22.70 9.05 1.49
C THR A 206 -21.98 10.33 1.94
N ASN A 207 -20.90 10.20 2.71
CA ASN A 207 -20.11 11.33 3.22
C ASN A 207 -18.85 11.65 2.40
N VAL A 208 -18.69 11.06 1.21
CA VAL A 208 -17.61 11.38 0.27
C VAL A 208 -18.08 12.51 -0.68
N PRO A 209 -17.37 13.66 -0.74
CA PRO A 209 -17.69 14.75 -1.66
C PRO A 209 -17.71 14.33 -3.13
N ALA A 210 -18.49 15.00 -3.97
CA ALA A 210 -18.74 14.60 -5.36
C ALA A 210 -17.44 14.48 -6.19
N GLU A 211 -16.53 15.41 -5.98
CA GLU A 211 -15.22 15.56 -6.63
C GLU A 211 -14.15 14.54 -6.19
N ARG A 212 -14.47 13.63 -5.26
CA ARG A 212 -13.56 12.60 -4.73
C ARG A 212 -14.06 11.17 -4.95
N ILE A 213 -15.19 10.99 -5.63
CA ILE A 213 -15.86 9.69 -5.78
C ILE A 213 -15.15 8.79 -6.80
N GLN A 214 -14.49 9.38 -7.80
CA GLN A 214 -13.65 8.66 -8.74
C GLN A 214 -12.54 7.86 -8.04
N ASN A 215 -12.07 8.31 -6.87
CA ASN A 215 -11.03 7.63 -6.08
C ASN A 215 -11.51 6.29 -5.46
N PHE A 216 -12.79 5.97 -5.65
CA PHE A 216 -13.41 4.69 -5.30
C PHE A 216 -13.85 3.89 -6.52
N ASN A 217 -13.40 4.23 -7.73
CA ASN A 217 -13.65 3.41 -8.90
C ASN A 217 -13.03 2.01 -8.72
N LYS A 218 -13.53 1.02 -9.46
CA LYS A 218 -12.90 -0.30 -9.51
C LYS A 218 -12.06 -0.41 -10.76
N GLU A 219 -10.83 -0.82 -10.56
CA GLU A 219 -9.90 -1.25 -11.59
C GLU A 219 -10.32 -2.60 -12.16
N ASN A 220 -11.09 -2.55 -13.25
CA ASN A 220 -11.51 -3.73 -13.99
C ASN A 220 -10.31 -4.48 -14.64
N ASN A 221 -9.15 -3.81 -14.81
CA ASN A 221 -8.06 -4.22 -15.72
C ASN A 221 -6.65 -4.27 -15.11
N THR A 222 -6.52 -4.91 -13.96
CA THR A 222 -5.26 -5.08 -13.20
C THR A 222 -4.51 -6.44 -13.46
N ILE A 223 -4.07 -7.29 -12.48
CA ILE A 223 -3.71 -8.78 -12.49
C ILE A 223 -3.68 -9.43 -11.04
N ILE A 224 -4.54 -10.40 -10.61
CA ILE A 224 -4.66 -10.88 -9.18
C ILE A 224 -3.56 -11.89 -8.85
N TYR A 225 -2.76 -11.56 -7.83
CA TYR A 225 -1.65 -12.40 -7.36
C TYR A 225 -1.79 -12.85 -5.91
N THR A 226 -2.61 -12.17 -5.11
CA THR A 226 -2.80 -12.48 -3.68
C THR A 226 -4.27 -12.46 -3.27
N PRO A 227 -4.62 -13.08 -2.12
CA PRO A 227 -5.84 -12.74 -1.39
C PRO A 227 -5.98 -11.23 -1.19
N TYR A 228 -7.20 -10.77 -0.94
CA TYR A 228 -7.44 -9.42 -0.48
C TYR A 228 -6.85 -9.24 0.92
N GLU A 229 -6.08 -8.18 1.13
CA GLU A 229 -5.33 -7.95 2.36
C GLU A 229 -5.68 -6.56 2.92
N TYR A 230 -6.49 -6.56 3.98
CA TYR A 230 -6.96 -5.34 4.63
C TYR A 230 -5.82 -4.49 5.22
N GLY A 231 -4.70 -5.12 5.58
CA GLY A 231 -3.49 -4.48 6.10
C GLY A 231 -2.39 -4.30 5.07
N SER A 232 -2.73 -4.28 3.78
CA SER A 232 -1.79 -3.95 2.71
C SER A 232 -1.38 -2.50 2.82
N VAL A 233 -0.11 -2.19 2.55
CA VAL A 233 0.35 -0.79 2.49
C VAL A 233 -0.37 -0.03 1.37
N MET A 234 -0.88 -0.72 0.36
CA MET A 234 -1.69 -0.18 -0.74
C MET A 234 -3.19 -0.09 -0.40
N GLN A 235 -3.62 -0.37 0.83
CA GLN A 235 -5.02 -0.30 1.25
C GLN A 235 -5.31 1.01 1.97
N TYR A 236 -6.14 1.87 1.37
CA TYR A 236 -6.65 3.09 1.98
C TYR A 236 -7.19 2.91 3.41
N PRO A 237 -7.09 3.96 4.27
CA PRO A 237 -7.79 4.02 5.55
C PRO A 237 -9.31 4.00 5.36
N SER A 238 -10.04 3.51 6.36
CA SER A 238 -11.51 3.42 6.33
C SER A 238 -12.23 4.76 6.21
N SER A 239 -11.56 5.86 6.56
CA SER A 239 -12.05 7.25 6.48
C SER A 239 -11.64 8.00 5.21
N ALA A 240 -10.90 7.39 4.27
CA ALA A 240 -10.36 8.07 3.08
C ALA A 240 -11.42 8.95 2.39
N PHE A 241 -11.11 10.22 2.13
CA PHE A 241 -11.98 11.20 1.48
C PHE A 241 -13.36 11.46 2.11
N ALA A 242 -13.69 10.89 3.27
CA ALA A 242 -14.98 11.12 3.94
C ALA A 242 -14.95 12.42 4.75
N THR A 243 -15.99 13.25 4.64
CA THR A 243 -16.17 14.44 5.50
C THR A 243 -16.51 14.06 6.95
N SER A 244 -17.10 12.87 7.14
CA SER A 244 -17.39 12.29 8.45
C SER A 244 -17.60 10.76 8.35
N GLY A 245 -17.26 10.03 9.43
CA GLY A 245 -17.43 8.57 9.49
C GLY A 245 -16.44 7.81 8.60
N HIS A 246 -16.91 6.72 7.98
CA HIS A 246 -16.11 5.83 7.14
C HIS A 246 -16.66 5.75 5.72
N SER A 247 -15.78 5.98 4.73
CA SER A 247 -16.05 5.71 3.32
C SER A 247 -15.92 4.23 2.97
N MET A 248 -15.21 3.44 3.78
CA MET A 248 -15.08 1.99 3.61
C MET A 248 -15.16 1.25 4.94
N VAL A 249 -15.91 0.15 4.98
CA VAL A 249 -16.06 -0.70 6.15
C VAL A 249 -15.78 -2.16 5.77
N PRO A 250 -14.90 -2.90 6.47
CA PRO A 250 -14.67 -4.31 6.18
C PRO A 250 -15.89 -5.14 6.58
N LEU A 251 -16.26 -6.10 5.73
CA LEU A 251 -17.37 -7.03 5.97
C LEU A 251 -17.07 -8.02 7.11
N THR A 252 -15.78 -8.24 7.42
CA THR A 252 -15.33 -9.03 8.57
C THR A 252 -14.88 -8.09 9.68
N ALA A 253 -15.67 -7.99 10.76
CA ALA A 253 -15.52 -6.98 11.82
C ALA A 253 -14.13 -6.95 12.48
N GLY A 254 -13.42 -8.08 12.55
CA GLY A 254 -12.07 -8.16 13.11
C GLY A 254 -11.02 -7.28 12.39
N TYR A 255 -11.28 -6.88 11.14
CA TYR A 255 -10.39 -6.02 10.35
C TYR A 255 -10.72 -4.52 10.43
N ALA A 256 -11.69 -4.11 11.26
CA ALA A 256 -12.15 -2.72 11.35
C ALA A 256 -11.07 -1.68 11.68
N ARG A 257 -9.94 -2.13 12.27
CA ARG A 257 -8.76 -1.30 12.61
C ARG A 257 -7.50 -1.68 11.82
N THR A 258 -7.64 -2.43 10.72
CA THR A 258 -6.52 -2.91 9.91
C THR A 258 -6.30 -2.08 8.65
N MET A 259 -7.35 -1.47 8.09
CA MET A 259 -7.29 -0.63 6.89
C MET A 259 -6.51 0.66 7.13
N GLY A 260 -5.71 1.10 6.15
CA GLY A 260 -4.78 2.23 6.31
C GLY A 260 -3.49 1.85 7.06
N ALA A 261 -3.17 0.56 7.14
CA ALA A 261 -1.92 0.11 7.75
C ALA A 261 -0.71 0.67 6.99
N GLN A 262 0.08 1.49 7.67
CA GLN A 262 1.32 2.03 7.11
C GLN A 262 2.46 0.99 7.05
N ALA A 263 2.20 -0.31 7.20
CA ALA A 263 3.24 -1.35 7.24
C ALA A 263 3.18 -2.24 5.99
N ILE A 264 4.34 -2.50 5.37
CA ILE A 264 4.46 -3.36 4.20
C ILE A 264 4.11 -4.80 4.60
N SER A 265 3.01 -5.33 4.06
CA SER A 265 2.51 -6.67 4.37
C SER A 265 3.30 -7.76 3.63
N PHE A 266 3.11 -9.01 4.06
CA PHE A 266 3.61 -10.18 3.34
C PHE A 266 3.04 -10.28 1.91
N TYR A 267 1.78 -9.92 1.72
CA TYR A 267 1.13 -9.99 0.42
C TYR A 267 1.54 -8.86 -0.53
N ASP A 268 1.95 -7.69 -0.01
CA ASP A 268 2.55 -6.62 -0.81
C ASP A 268 3.84 -7.09 -1.50
N ILE A 269 4.75 -7.67 -0.72
CA ILE A 269 5.99 -8.30 -1.23
C ILE A 269 5.66 -9.43 -2.22
N ARG A 270 4.68 -10.28 -1.90
CA ARG A 270 4.31 -11.42 -2.74
C ARG A 270 3.69 -10.98 -4.08
N MET A 271 2.92 -9.89 -4.07
CA MET A 271 2.33 -9.26 -5.27
C MET A 271 3.42 -8.76 -6.23
N ILE A 272 4.40 -8.00 -5.73
CA ILE A 272 5.56 -7.56 -6.53
C ILE A 272 6.35 -8.77 -7.08
N ASN A 273 6.59 -9.80 -6.23
CA ASN A 273 7.31 -10.99 -6.64
C ASN A 273 6.61 -11.80 -7.74
N TRP A 274 5.29 -11.88 -7.73
CA TRP A 274 4.54 -12.50 -8.83
C TRP A 274 4.63 -11.67 -10.12
N PHE A 275 4.40 -10.37 -10.04
CA PHE A 275 4.38 -9.49 -11.21
C PHE A 275 5.72 -9.48 -11.95
N TYR A 276 6.82 -9.31 -11.22
CA TYR A 276 8.18 -9.34 -11.77
C TYR A 276 8.73 -10.76 -11.99
N LYS A 277 7.90 -11.80 -11.84
CA LYS A 277 8.31 -13.21 -12.03
C LYS A 277 9.59 -13.52 -11.24
N CYS A 278 9.63 -13.10 -9.99
CA CYS A 278 10.70 -13.42 -9.04
C CYS A 278 10.63 -14.89 -8.57
N ASN A 279 9.50 -15.55 -8.81
CA ASN A 279 9.22 -16.94 -8.42
C ASN A 279 9.88 -17.99 -9.34
N ALA A 280 10.68 -17.58 -10.34
CA ALA A 280 11.57 -18.50 -11.03
C ALA A 280 12.52 -19.12 -9.98
N PRO A 281 12.67 -20.46 -9.91
CA PRO A 281 13.36 -21.12 -8.81
C PRO A 281 14.86 -20.84 -8.87
N CYS A 282 15.27 -19.75 -8.21
CA CYS A 282 16.66 -19.42 -7.87
C CYS A 282 17.68 -19.76 -8.97
N ASN A 283 17.40 -19.31 -10.20
CA ASN A 283 18.20 -19.54 -11.41
C ASN A 283 18.72 -21.00 -11.57
N GLY A 284 17.88 -22.00 -11.28
CA GLY A 284 18.19 -23.41 -11.51
C GLY A 284 18.79 -24.17 -10.32
N LEU A 285 18.83 -23.59 -9.11
CA LEU A 285 19.18 -24.35 -7.91
C LEU A 285 18.22 -25.53 -7.69
N LYS A 286 18.77 -26.75 -7.61
CA LYS A 286 18.02 -27.99 -7.37
C LYS A 286 17.28 -28.04 -6.02
N THR A 287 17.63 -27.17 -5.08
CA THR A 287 16.98 -27.06 -3.76
C THR A 287 16.74 -25.60 -3.41
N THR A 288 15.52 -25.31 -2.94
CA THR A 288 15.09 -24.03 -2.36
C THR A 288 14.54 -24.28 -0.96
N ALA A 289 14.45 -23.23 -0.15
CA ALA A 289 13.93 -23.30 1.20
C ALA A 289 12.52 -23.91 1.26
N LYS A 290 12.34 -24.99 2.03
CA LYS A 290 11.02 -25.59 2.30
C LYS A 290 10.32 -24.79 3.40
N CYS A 291 9.69 -23.70 3.00
CA CYS A 291 8.98 -22.79 3.89
C CYS A 291 7.72 -23.42 4.50
N VAL A 292 7.47 -23.15 5.77
CA VAL A 292 6.23 -23.55 6.47
C VAL A 292 5.35 -22.33 6.78
N ASN A 293 4.16 -22.57 7.35
CA ASN A 293 3.23 -21.51 7.81
C ASN A 293 2.87 -20.46 6.73
N GLY A 294 2.80 -20.87 5.46
CA GLY A 294 2.49 -20.00 4.33
C GLY A 294 3.63 -19.11 3.83
N GLY A 295 4.85 -19.27 4.36
CA GLY A 295 6.06 -18.62 3.84
C GLY A 295 6.41 -19.03 2.41
N VAL A 296 7.21 -18.21 1.74
CA VAL A 296 7.68 -18.45 0.37
C VAL A 296 9.21 -18.26 0.28
N PRO A 297 9.92 -18.97 -0.60
CA PRO A 297 11.37 -18.82 -0.75
C PRO A 297 11.76 -17.37 -1.09
N ASN A 298 12.84 -16.87 -0.49
CA ASN A 298 13.35 -15.55 -0.82
C ASN A 298 14.11 -15.58 -2.16
N PRO A 299 13.73 -14.76 -3.17
CA PRO A 299 14.35 -14.78 -4.50
C PRO A 299 15.80 -14.28 -4.53
N ARG A 300 16.31 -13.65 -3.46
CA ARG A 300 17.73 -13.26 -3.29
C ARG A 300 18.49 -14.14 -2.32
N ALA A 301 17.80 -14.88 -1.46
CA ALA A 301 18.39 -15.67 -0.39
C ALA A 301 17.73 -17.06 -0.36
N CYS A 302 18.04 -17.89 -1.35
CA CYS A 302 17.30 -19.11 -1.70
C CYS A 302 17.21 -20.19 -0.61
N ALA A 303 18.08 -20.11 0.41
CA ALA A 303 18.06 -20.97 1.60
C ALA A 303 17.16 -20.43 2.74
N THR A 304 16.57 -19.25 2.58
CA THR A 304 15.69 -18.59 3.55
C THR A 304 14.31 -18.29 2.95
N CYS A 305 13.35 -18.06 3.84
CA CYS A 305 11.96 -17.77 3.50
C CYS A 305 11.57 -16.34 3.87
N ILE A 306 10.71 -15.77 3.04
CA ILE A 306 9.90 -14.60 3.39
C ILE A 306 8.70 -15.12 4.17
N CYS A 307 8.47 -14.59 5.37
CA CYS A 307 7.47 -15.10 6.30
C CYS A 307 6.24 -14.20 6.40
N PRO A 308 5.03 -14.76 6.53
CA PRO A 308 3.85 -14.01 6.92
C PRO A 308 4.02 -13.38 8.31
N ASN A 309 3.28 -12.31 8.57
CA ASN A 309 3.29 -11.66 9.88
C ASN A 309 2.95 -12.66 10.99
N GLY A 310 3.70 -12.58 12.10
CA GLY A 310 3.65 -13.56 13.20
C GLY A 310 4.70 -14.67 13.11
N TYR A 311 5.26 -14.95 11.93
CA TYR A 311 6.24 -16.02 11.71
C TYR A 311 7.64 -15.49 11.40
N GLY A 312 8.65 -16.32 11.65
CA GLY A 312 10.06 -15.99 11.46
C GLY A 312 10.98 -17.22 11.56
N GLY A 313 12.28 -16.95 11.67
CA GLY A 313 13.33 -17.96 11.46
C GLY A 313 13.49 -18.33 9.98
N THR A 314 14.55 -19.07 9.66
CA THR A 314 14.96 -19.38 8.27
C THR A 314 13.84 -19.95 7.40
N LEU A 315 12.96 -20.77 7.97
CA LEU A 315 11.89 -21.47 7.25
C LEU A 315 10.47 -21.02 7.63
N CYS A 316 10.32 -19.92 8.38
CA CYS A 316 9.03 -19.44 8.94
C CYS A 316 8.38 -20.37 9.99
N GLY A 317 9.14 -21.32 10.54
CA GLY A 317 8.69 -22.25 11.58
C GLY A 317 8.81 -21.74 13.01
N GLN A 318 9.30 -20.52 13.22
CA GLN A 318 9.59 -19.95 14.55
C GLN A 318 8.80 -18.66 14.79
N ARG A 319 8.65 -18.27 16.06
CA ARG A 319 8.15 -16.94 16.43
C ARG A 319 9.08 -15.88 15.85
N LYS A 320 8.53 -14.79 15.29
CA LYS A 320 9.35 -13.66 14.83
C LYS A 320 10.23 -13.14 15.99
N ALA A 321 11.52 -13.02 15.74
CA ALA A 321 12.49 -12.56 16.74
C ALA A 321 12.21 -11.11 17.17
N GLY A 322 12.59 -10.77 18.40
CA GLY A 322 12.28 -9.50 19.05
C GLY A 322 11.25 -9.66 20.18
N CYS A 323 10.61 -8.54 20.56
CA CYS A 323 9.64 -8.51 21.65
C CYS A 323 8.42 -9.42 21.41
N GLY A 324 7.76 -9.79 22.50
CA GLY A 324 6.70 -10.78 22.52
C GLY A 324 7.13 -12.09 23.19
N ALA A 325 6.18 -13.01 23.37
CA ALA A 325 6.40 -14.30 24.03
C ALA A 325 5.43 -15.38 23.53
N THR A 326 5.79 -16.63 23.78
CA THR A 326 4.92 -17.79 23.57
C THR A 326 4.13 -18.07 24.86
N LEU A 327 2.81 -18.08 24.77
CA LEU A 327 1.87 -18.27 25.88
C LEU A 327 1.13 -19.59 25.69
N ALA A 328 1.25 -20.51 26.63
CA ALA A 328 0.39 -21.69 26.66
C ALA A 328 -1.02 -21.29 27.12
N ALA A 329 -2.02 -21.51 26.27
CA ALA A 329 -3.43 -21.45 26.65
C ALA A 329 -3.75 -22.55 27.67
N GLY A 330 -4.75 -22.29 28.52
CA GLY A 330 -5.25 -23.23 29.50
C GLY A 330 -6.69 -22.88 29.89
N THR A 331 -7.23 -23.57 30.88
CA THR A 331 -8.63 -23.38 31.34
C THR A 331 -8.88 -22.06 32.06
N ALA A 332 -7.83 -21.40 32.56
CA ALA A 332 -7.90 -20.10 33.22
C ALA A 332 -7.49 -18.95 32.28
N TRP A 333 -8.20 -17.82 32.38
CA TRP A 333 -7.82 -16.58 31.69
C TRP A 333 -6.43 -16.10 32.13
N LYS A 334 -5.65 -15.62 31.17
CA LYS A 334 -4.33 -15.01 31.40
C LYS A 334 -4.32 -13.61 30.79
N SER A 335 -4.18 -12.61 31.63
CA SER A 335 -3.96 -11.23 31.19
C SER A 335 -2.49 -11.03 30.82
N ARG A 336 -2.23 -10.18 29.83
CA ARG A 336 -0.86 -9.79 29.47
C ARG A 336 -0.80 -8.35 29.01
N ASN A 337 0.06 -7.59 29.68
CA ASN A 337 0.38 -6.23 29.29
C ASN A 337 1.44 -6.27 28.18
N ILE A 338 1.24 -5.48 27.13
CA ILE A 338 2.16 -5.37 25.99
C ILE A 338 2.55 -3.90 25.87
N THR A 339 3.80 -3.58 26.19
CA THR A 339 4.37 -2.26 25.93
C THR A 339 4.81 -2.19 24.47
N VAL A 340 4.26 -1.25 23.70
CA VAL A 340 4.62 -1.01 22.30
C VAL A 340 5.37 0.30 22.20
N GLY A 341 6.56 0.26 21.57
CA GLY A 341 7.46 1.41 21.49
C GLY A 341 8.57 1.39 22.54
N SER A 342 9.49 2.35 22.44
CA SER A 342 10.58 2.58 23.37
C SER A 342 11.07 4.01 23.19
N THR A 343 11.18 4.74 24.29
CA THR A 343 11.72 6.11 24.34
C THR A 343 13.25 6.16 24.15
N ALA A 344 13.93 5.02 24.28
CA ALA A 344 15.38 4.91 24.09
C ALA A 344 15.81 4.75 22.61
N THR A 345 14.87 4.60 21.66
CA THR A 345 15.20 4.46 20.24
C THR A 345 15.16 5.83 19.54
N THR A 346 16.32 6.46 19.42
CA THR A 346 16.53 7.76 18.76
C THR A 346 16.88 7.66 17.28
N ILE A 347 17.13 6.45 16.75
CA ILE A 347 17.49 6.23 15.34
C ILE A 347 16.27 6.08 14.43
N VAL A 348 16.41 6.53 13.18
CA VAL A 348 15.40 6.39 12.14
C VAL A 348 15.11 4.91 11.84
N ARG A 349 13.87 4.48 12.11
CA ARG A 349 13.44 3.08 11.99
C ARG A 349 13.18 2.72 10.53
N ASP A 350 13.74 1.61 10.07
CA ASP A 350 13.47 1.01 8.75
C ASP A 350 12.15 0.24 8.70
N ALA A 351 11.64 -0.21 9.84
CA ALA A 351 10.44 -1.03 9.91
C ALA A 351 9.64 -0.71 11.17
N TYR A 352 8.36 -1.09 11.15
CA TYR A 352 7.51 -1.06 12.33
C TYR A 352 8.03 -2.02 13.39
N SER A 353 8.14 -1.53 14.62
CA SER A 353 8.44 -2.37 15.78
C SER A 353 7.22 -3.23 16.10
N MET A 354 7.26 -4.50 15.73
CA MET A 354 6.18 -5.46 15.98
C MET A 354 6.56 -6.42 17.10
N CYS A 355 5.81 -6.42 18.20
CA CYS A 355 5.88 -7.51 19.16
C CYS A 355 5.00 -8.66 18.68
N THR A 356 5.54 -9.89 18.71
CA THR A 356 4.86 -11.07 18.15
C THR A 356 4.58 -12.07 19.24
N ASP A 357 3.30 -12.32 19.50
CA ASP A 357 2.86 -13.24 20.54
C ASP A 357 2.26 -14.50 19.92
N TRP A 358 2.71 -15.65 20.42
CA TRP A 358 2.19 -16.96 20.00
C TRP A 358 1.33 -17.51 21.13
N ILE A 359 0.09 -17.89 20.83
CA ILE A 359 -0.78 -18.60 21.78
C ILE A 359 -0.80 -20.06 21.35
N THR A 360 -0.21 -20.94 22.16
CA THR A 360 -0.15 -22.38 21.89
C THR A 360 -1.24 -23.11 22.69
N VAL A 361 -1.99 -23.99 22.03
CA VAL A 361 -2.98 -24.86 22.67
C VAL A 361 -2.47 -26.30 22.59
N VAL A 362 -2.49 -27.01 23.73
CA VAL A 362 -2.33 -28.46 23.72
C VAL A 362 -3.68 -29.05 23.34
N ILE A 363 -3.82 -29.52 22.09
CA ILE A 363 -5.08 -30.09 21.60
C ILE A 363 -5.23 -31.54 22.11
N SER A 364 -5.63 -31.67 23.38
CA SER A 364 -6.50 -32.79 23.76
C SER A 364 -7.91 -32.48 23.24
N VAL A 365 -8.55 -33.46 22.60
CA VAL A 365 -9.79 -33.30 21.81
C VAL A 365 -10.84 -32.43 22.53
N SER A 366 -11.41 -31.45 21.81
CA SER A 366 -12.48 -30.51 22.20
C SER A 366 -12.11 -29.28 23.07
N GLN A 367 -11.35 -28.34 22.51
CA GLN A 367 -11.33 -26.95 23.00
C GLN A 367 -11.54 -25.94 21.87
N ASN A 368 -12.60 -25.12 22.00
CA ASN A 368 -12.84 -23.96 21.13
C ASN A 368 -12.08 -22.75 21.66
N LEU A 369 -11.11 -22.25 20.89
CA LEU A 369 -10.45 -20.96 21.16
C LEU A 369 -11.45 -19.81 20.98
N LYS A 370 -11.77 -19.09 22.07
CA LYS A 370 -12.35 -17.75 22.01
C LYS A 370 -11.24 -16.73 22.24
N GLN A 371 -10.88 -15.98 21.20
CA GLN A 371 -9.92 -14.88 21.32
C GLN A 371 -10.59 -13.67 21.97
N THR A 372 -10.04 -13.17 23.07
CA THR A 372 -10.55 -12.01 23.81
C THR A 372 -10.08 -10.67 23.23
N SER A 373 -10.79 -9.62 23.62
CA SER A 373 -10.58 -8.23 23.26
C SER A 373 -9.15 -7.72 23.50
N PHE A 374 -8.61 -7.00 22.52
CA PHE A 374 -7.45 -6.13 22.69
C PHE A 374 -7.90 -4.72 23.09
N SER A 375 -7.47 -4.27 24.27
CA SER A 375 -7.47 -2.86 24.66
C SER A 375 -6.05 -2.32 24.58
N VAL A 376 -5.85 -1.26 23.80
CA VAL A 376 -4.62 -0.45 23.86
C VAL A 376 -4.92 0.71 24.81
N SER A 377 -4.12 0.82 25.87
CA SER A 377 -4.12 1.93 26.84
C SER A 377 -3.09 2.98 26.42
#